data_AF-A0A3B0PN00-F1
#
_entry.id   AF-A0A3B0PN00-F1
#
_cell.length_a   1.000
_cell.length_b   1.000
_cell.length_c   1.000
_cell.angle_alpha   90.00
_cell.angle_beta   90.00
_cell.angle_gamma   90.00
#
_symmetry.space_group_name_H-M   'P 1'
#
loop_
_entity.id
_entity.type
_entity.pdbx_description
1 polymer ?
#
loop_
_entity_poly.entity_id
_entity_poly.type
_entity_poly.pdbx_seq_one_letter_code
_entity_poly.pdbx_strand_id
1 'polypeptide(L)' 'MTNITANKGKALSMLIRYYDVKTKNTIALGDGFNDVPMFKVANISVAMGNATKDVKRYATVRISKSNKEGGVGW' A
#
# COMPACT_ATOMS: atom_id res chain seq x y z
N MET A 1 -2.36 -9.15 16.80
CA MET A 1 -3.41 -8.12 17.01
C MET A 1 -2.72 -6.79 17.28
N THR A 2 -3.14 -5.72 16.61
CA THR A 2 -2.74 -4.33 16.88
C THR A 2 -3.89 -3.60 17.55
N ASN A 3 -3.65 -2.40 18.09
CA ASN A 3 -4.73 -1.53 18.58
C ASN A 3 -5.77 -1.33 17.47
N ILE A 4 -7.06 -1.35 17.81
CA ILE A 4 -8.18 -1.26 16.85
C ILE A 4 -8.11 0.00 15.97
N THR A 5 -7.49 1.06 16.46
CA THR A 5 -7.32 2.33 15.73
C THR A 5 -6.02 2.38 14.90
N ALA A 6 -5.09 1.44 15.11
CA ALA A 6 -3.78 1.41 14.48
C ALA A 6 -3.78 0.54 13.22
N ASN A 7 -3.67 1.18 12.05
CA ASN A 7 -3.44 0.52 10.76
C ASN A 7 -2.56 1.38 9.84
N LYS A 8 -2.01 0.76 8.78
CA LYS A 8 -1.08 1.41 7.84
C LYS A 8 -1.71 2.60 7.09
N GLY A 9 -3.00 2.56 6.81
CA GLY A 9 -3.70 3.67 6.16
C GLY A 9 -3.81 4.91 7.04
N LYS A 10 -4.08 4.73 8.34
CA LYS A 10 -4.07 5.82 9.32
C LYS A 10 -2.68 6.43 9.45
N ALA A 11 -1.65 5.60 9.54
CA ALA A 11 -0.26 6.04 9.59
C ALA A 11 0.12 6.84 8.34
N LEU A 12 -0.19 6.33 7.14
CA LEU A 12 0.06 7.06 5.89
C LEU A 12 -0.66 8.40 5.85
N SER A 13 -1.94 8.44 6.24
CA SER A 13 -2.73 9.69 6.29
C SER A 13 -2.10 10.74 7.23
N MET A 14 -1.53 10.30 8.36
CA MET A 14 -0.82 11.18 9.29
C MET A 14 0.48 11.71 8.66
N LEU A 15 1.25 10.86 7.99
CA LEU A 15 2.50 11.27 7.33
C LEU A 15 2.25 12.26 6.19
N ILE A 16 1.24 12.00 5.35
CA ILE A 16 0.81 12.92 4.28
C ILE A 16 0.54 14.32 4.83
N ARG A 17 -0.21 14.40 5.95
CA ARG A 17 -0.51 15.67 6.63
C ARG A 17 0.73 16.30 7.26
N TYR A 18 1.55 15.50 7.91
CA TYR A 18 2.73 15.99 8.64
C TYR A 18 3.77 16.63 7.71
N TYR A 19 3.99 16.02 6.55
CA TYR A 19 4.95 16.51 5.54
C TYR A 19 4.34 17.47 4.51
N ASP A 20 3.07 17.86 4.68
CA ASP A 20 2.30 18.68 3.71
C ASP A 20 2.40 18.16 2.26
N VAL A 21 2.34 16.83 2.10
CA VAL A 21 2.37 16.18 0.79
C VAL A 21 0.94 16.08 0.27
N LYS A 22 0.73 16.41 -1.00
CA LYS A 22 -0.57 16.17 -1.64
C LYS A 22 -0.76 14.67 -1.85
N THR A 23 -1.93 14.12 -1.50
CA THR A 23 -2.24 12.69 -1.69
C THR A 23 -1.94 12.21 -3.12
N LYS A 24 -2.16 13.05 -4.14
CA LYS A 24 -1.83 12.75 -5.55
C LYS A 24 -0.36 12.37 -5.79
N ASN A 25 0.54 12.79 -4.91
CA ASN A 25 1.98 12.52 -4.95
C ASN A 25 2.36 11.28 -4.12
N THR A 26 1.42 10.37 -3.85
CA THR A 26 1.68 9.19 -3.00
C THR A 26 1.49 7.90 -3.77
N ILE A 27 2.41 6.96 -3.51
CA ILE A 27 2.36 5.59 -4.01
C ILE A 27 2.52 4.66 -2.80
N ALA A 28 1.63 3.68 -2.68
CA ALA A 28 1.68 2.63 -1.68
C ALA A 28 1.97 1.29 -2.34
N LEU A 29 2.99 0.56 -1.85
CA LEU A 29 3.29 -0.80 -2.28
C LEU A 29 3.04 -1.78 -1.13
N GLY A 30 2.47 -2.94 -1.43
CA GLY A 30 2.18 -3.95 -0.42
C GLY A 30 1.74 -5.28 -0.99
N ASP A 31 1.59 -6.27 -0.12
CA ASP A 31 1.31 -7.65 -0.51
C ASP A 31 0.32 -8.37 0.43
N GLY A 32 0.02 -7.78 1.59
CA GLY A 32 -0.86 -8.35 2.60
C GLY A 32 -2.17 -7.59 2.81
N PHE A 33 -3.11 -8.21 3.52
CA PHE A 33 -4.38 -7.57 3.89
C PHE A 33 -4.20 -6.36 4.82
N ASN A 34 -3.13 -6.32 5.60
CA ASN A 34 -2.78 -5.17 6.43
C ASN A 34 -2.34 -3.94 5.61
N ASP A 35 -2.05 -4.09 4.31
CA ASP A 35 -1.74 -2.99 3.39
C ASP A 35 -2.98 -2.39 2.73
N VAL A 36 -4.10 -3.12 2.70
CA VAL A 36 -5.36 -2.67 2.08
C VAL A 36 -5.83 -1.30 2.62
N PRO A 37 -5.76 -1.00 3.93
CA PRO A 37 -6.07 0.35 4.42
C PRO A 37 -5.19 1.43 3.81
N MET A 38 -3.91 1.15 3.55
CA MET A 38 -2.97 2.09 2.92
C MET A 38 -3.26 2.24 1.42
N PHE A 39 -3.66 1.18 0.74
CA PHE A 39 -4.07 1.22 -0.67
C PHE A 39 -5.25 2.16 -0.92
N LYS A 40 -6.19 2.22 0.04
CA LYS A 40 -7.36 3.12 -0.04
C LYS A 40 -7.02 4.59 0.21
N VAL A 41 -5.85 4.89 0.78
CA VAL A 41 -5.42 6.25 1.12
C VAL A 41 -4.51 6.83 0.05
N ALA A 42 -3.58 6.03 -0.47
CA ALA A 42 -2.63 6.48 -1.49
C ALA A 42 -3.32 6.77 -2.83
N ASN A 43 -2.75 7.67 -3.62
CA ASN A 43 -3.25 7.95 -4.97
C ASN A 43 -3.04 6.77 -5.92
N ILE A 44 -1.87 6.15 -5.88
CA ILE A 44 -1.60 4.90 -6.59
C ILE A 44 -1.26 3.83 -5.55
N SER A 45 -1.87 2.66 -5.69
CA SER A 45 -1.54 1.49 -4.90
C SER A 45 -1.07 0.35 -5.80
N VAL A 46 -0.04 -0.37 -5.35
CA VAL A 46 0.61 -1.45 -6.08
C VAL A 46 0.60 -2.70 -5.23
N ALA A 47 -0.05 -3.77 -5.73
CA ALA A 47 0.01 -5.09 -5.13
C ALA A 47 1.12 -5.93 -5.78
N MET A 48 2.02 -6.47 -4.95
CA MET A 48 3.17 -7.27 -5.39
C MET A 48 2.76 -8.60 -6.04
N GLY A 49 3.68 -9.21 -6.80
CA GLY A 49 3.49 -10.50 -7.45
C GLY A 49 3.06 -11.61 -6.49
N ASN A 50 3.64 -11.62 -5.28
CA ASN A 50 3.36 -12.59 -4.23
C ASN A 50 2.08 -12.30 -3.41
N ALA A 51 1.35 -11.22 -3.70
CA ALA A 51 0.09 -10.91 -3.03
C ALA A 51 -1.02 -11.88 -3.45
N THR A 52 -1.94 -12.20 -2.53
CA THR A 52 -3.11 -13.04 -2.86
C THR A 52 -4.03 -12.34 -3.85
N LYS A 53 -4.88 -13.11 -4.56
CA LYS A 53 -5.87 -12.54 -5.49
C LYS A 53 -6.77 -11.52 -4.81
N ASP A 54 -7.16 -11.77 -3.56
CA ASP A 54 -8.03 -10.87 -2.81
C ASP A 54 -7.35 -9.57 -2.42
N VAL A 55 -6.07 -9.60 -1.99
CA VAL A 55 -5.30 -8.38 -1.74
C VAL A 55 -5.13 -7.58 -3.03
N LYS A 56 -4.81 -8.26 -4.14
CA LYS A 56 -4.66 -7.63 -5.47
C LYS A 56 -5.93 -6.91 -5.92
N ARG A 57 -7.14 -7.32 -5.51
CA ARG A 57 -8.38 -6.62 -5.88
C ARG A 57 -8.45 -5.18 -5.35
N TYR A 58 -7.79 -4.89 -4.23
CA TYR A 58 -7.81 -3.56 -3.62
C TYR A 58 -6.79 -2.58 -4.20
N ALA A 59 -5.81 -3.05 -4.98
CA ALA A 59 -4.77 -2.21 -5.55
C ALA A 59 -5.12 -1.66 -6.95
N THR A 60 -4.66 -0.45 -7.25
CA THR A 60 -4.76 0.19 -8.57
C THR A 60 -3.95 -0.57 -9.61
N VAL A 61 -2.73 -0.99 -9.24
CA VAL A 61 -1.76 -1.69 -10.11
C VAL A 61 -1.42 -3.04 -9.48
N ARG A 62 -1.23 -4.05 -10.33
CA ARG A 62 -0.81 -5.41 -9.94
C ARG A 62 0.44 -5.74 -10.73
N ILE A 63 1.54 -6.01 -10.05
CA ILE A 63 2.78 -6.39 -10.72
C ILE A 63 2.95 -7.92 -10.67
N SER A 64 3.68 -8.47 -11.64
CA SER A 64 4.00 -9.90 -11.71
C SER A 64 5.16 -10.28 -10.79
N LYS A 65 6.13 -9.36 -10.62
CA LYS A 65 7.32 -9.59 -9.79
C LYS A 65 6.98 -9.58 -8.29
N SER A 66 7.47 -10.58 -7.59
CA SER A 66 7.48 -10.65 -6.13
C SER A 66 8.55 -9.74 -5.52
N ASN A 67 8.52 -9.64 -4.19
CA ASN A 67 9.61 -9.02 -3.43
C ASN A 67 10.98 -9.67 -3.67
N LYS A 68 11.04 -10.99 -3.87
CA LYS A 68 12.28 -11.73 -4.15
C LYS A 68 12.86 -11.47 -5.55
N GLU A 69 12.02 -11.02 -6.48
CA GLU A 69 12.40 -10.70 -7.86
C GLU A 69 12.67 -9.20 -8.06
N GLY A 70 12.81 -8.46 -6.95
CA GLY A 70 13.09 -7.03 -6.98
C GLY A 70 11.89 -6.17 -7.39
N GLY A 71 10.65 -6.60 -7.16
CA GLY A 71 9.45 -5.87 -7.61
C GLY A 71 9.28 -4.44 -7.10
N VAL A 72 10.04 -4.01 -6.07
CA VAL A 72 10.05 -2.61 -5.57
C VAL A 72 11.25 -1.82 -6.11
N GLY A 73 12.42 -2.44 -6.21
CA GLY A 73 13.68 -1.76 -6.52
C GLY A 73 14.17 -1.96 -7.96
N TRP A 74 13.29 -2.37 -8.85
CA TRP A 74 13.61 -2.55 -10.27
C TRP A 74 13.75 -1.22 -10.99
#